data_AF-A0A4R2GB85-F1
#
_entry.id   AF-A0A4R2GB85-F1
#
_cell.length_a   1.000
_cell.length_b   1.000
_cell.length_c   1.000
_cell.angle_alpha   90.00
_cell.angle_beta   90.00
_cell.angle_gamma   90.00
#
_symmetry.space_group_name_H-M   'P 1'
#
loop_
_entity.id
_entity.type
_entity.pdbx_description
1 polymer ?
#
loop_
_entity_poly.entity_id
_entity_poly.type
_entity_poly.pdbx_seq_one_letter_code
_entity_poly.pdbx_strand_id
1 'polypeptide(L)'
;MKREVRKYLYDIKTSIDEYLGGRRDFFEYQNNKLLRRGIERELEIIGEAMNRALNLCPDLNITNARQIVDTRNWVIHAYDKVDDVVIWAIISKHLPILKKEIGNCLDL
;
A
#
# COMPACT_ATOMS: atom_id res chain seq x y z
N MET A 1 8.01 -13.38 14.89
CA MET A 1 8.00 -13.34 13.40
C MET A 1 9.43 -13.36 12.84
N LYS A 2 9.65 -13.94 11.64
CA LYS A 2 11.00 -13.95 10.99
C LYS A 2 11.45 -12.51 10.68
N ARG A 3 12.76 -12.24 10.75
CA ARG A 3 13.35 -10.91 10.48
C ARG A 3 12.98 -10.38 9.09
N GLU A 4 12.96 -11.25 8.09
CA GLU A 4 12.66 -10.89 6.70
C GLU A 4 11.21 -10.45 6.53
N VAL A 5 10.26 -11.13 7.18
CA VAL A 5 8.85 -10.73 7.16
C VAL A 5 8.69 -9.36 7.82
N ARG A 6 9.31 -9.16 8.99
CA ARG A 6 9.30 -7.84 9.67
C ARG A 6 9.84 -6.74 8.78
N LYS A 7 10.91 -6.99 8.02
CA LYS A 7 11.44 -6.01 7.05
C LYS A 7 10.36 -5.58 6.06
N TYR A 8 9.66 -6.52 5.42
CA TYR A 8 8.60 -6.18 4.46
C TYR A 8 7.43 -5.44 5.10
N LEU A 9 7.05 -5.80 6.33
CA LEU A 9 6.03 -5.05 7.09
C LEU A 9 6.50 -3.62 7.41
N TYR A 10 7.78 -3.43 7.72
CA TYR A 10 8.36 -2.10 7.88
C TYR A 10 8.34 -1.30 6.57
N ASP A 11 8.70 -1.92 5.44
CA ASP A 11 8.64 -1.27 4.12
C ASP A 11 7.21 -0.75 3.84
N ILE A 12 6.18 -1.57 4.11
CA ILE A 12 4.77 -1.16 4.00
C ILE A 12 4.45 0.01 4.93
N LYS A 13 4.86 -0.09 6.20
CA LYS A 13 4.61 0.96 7.20
C LYS A 13 5.22 2.29 6.77
N THR A 14 6.47 2.27 6.29
CA THR A 14 7.20 3.45 5.81
C THR A 14 6.49 4.09 4.62
N SER A 15 6.11 3.31 3.60
CA SER A 15 5.33 3.81 2.46
C SER A 15 4.04 4.51 2.89
N ILE A 16 3.32 3.96 3.88
CA ILE A 16 2.09 4.57 4.38
C ILE A 16 2.36 5.84 5.20
N ASP A 17 3.38 5.83 6.06
CA ASP A 17 3.65 6.94 6.97
C ASP A 17 4.25 8.16 6.25
N GLU A 18 5.21 7.94 5.35
CA GLU A 18 5.99 9.02 4.74
C GLU A 18 5.29 9.65 3.55
N TYR A 19 4.58 8.86 2.75
CA TYR A 19 4.05 9.33 1.46
C TYR A 19 2.52 9.43 1.43
N LEU A 20 1.86 8.87 2.44
CA LEU A 20 0.40 8.83 2.52
C LEU A 20 -0.11 9.44 3.85
N GLY A 21 0.78 9.94 4.71
CA GLY A 21 0.45 10.67 5.93
C GLY A 21 0.27 12.18 5.69
N GLY A 22 -0.84 12.77 6.17
CA GLY A 22 -1.08 14.21 6.08
C GLY A 22 -2.52 14.61 5.76
N ARG A 23 -2.74 15.90 5.49
CA ARG A 23 -4.02 16.42 4.98
C ARG A 23 -4.19 15.95 3.54
N ARG A 24 -5.25 15.21 3.28
CA ARG A 24 -5.52 14.61 1.98
C ARG A 24 -6.57 15.43 1.25
N ASP A 25 -6.17 16.02 0.12
CA ASP A 25 -7.07 16.72 -0.79
C ASP A 25 -7.09 16.00 -2.15
N PHE A 26 -8.29 15.58 -2.57
CA PHE A 26 -8.46 14.84 -3.82
C PHE A 26 -8.13 15.69 -5.04
N PHE A 27 -8.49 16.98 -5.03
CA PHE A 27 -8.22 17.88 -6.14
C PHE A 27 -6.74 18.21 -6.25
N GLU A 28 -6.03 18.35 -5.12
CA GLU A 28 -4.57 18.49 -5.13
C GLU A 28 -3.91 17.27 -5.77
N TYR A 29 -4.29 16.06 -5.34
CA TYR A 29 -3.86 14.80 -5.94
C TYR A 29 -4.16 14.75 -7.44
N GLN A 30 -5.40 15.03 -7.83
CA GLN A 30 -5.86 14.94 -9.22
C GLN A 30 -5.19 15.98 -10.14
N ASN A 31 -4.78 17.13 -9.61
CA ASN A 31 -4.11 18.17 -10.41
C ASN A 31 -2.57 18.09 -10.35
N ASN A 32 -2.00 17.29 -9.45
CA ASN A 32 -0.55 17.16 -9.29
C ASN A 32 -0.04 15.81 -9.81
N LYS A 33 0.47 15.78 -11.05
CA LYS A 33 0.98 14.55 -11.69
C LYS A 33 2.15 13.92 -10.92
N LEU A 34 3.03 14.73 -10.30
CA LEU A 34 4.15 14.20 -9.54
C LEU A 34 3.65 13.47 -8.28
N LEU A 35 2.67 14.06 -7.58
CA LEU A 35 2.04 13.44 -6.43
C LEU A 35 1.34 12.12 -6.80
N ARG A 36 0.62 12.08 -7.92
CA ARG A 36 0.00 10.83 -8.41
C ARG A 36 1.02 9.73 -8.65
N ARG A 37 2.09 10.04 -9.40
CA ARG A 37 3.15 9.07 -9.68
C ARG A 37 3.87 8.60 -8.41
N GLY A 38 4.05 9.49 -7.44
CA GLY A 38 4.58 9.12 -6.13
C GLY A 38 3.67 8.12 -5.41
N ILE A 39 2.37 8.40 -5.34
CA ILE A 39 1.39 7.52 -4.69
C ILE A 39 1.28 6.17 -5.40
N GLU A 40 1.22 6.16 -6.73
CA GLU A 40 1.23 4.94 -7.54
C GLU A 40 2.45 4.08 -7.21
N ARG A 41 3.65 4.69 -7.15
CA ARG A 41 4.89 3.99 -6.82
C ARG A 41 4.86 3.37 -5.43
N GLU A 42 4.32 4.08 -4.44
CA GLU A 42 4.21 3.55 -3.08
C GLU A 42 3.20 2.40 -2.99
N LEU A 43 2.11 2.43 -3.75
CA LEU A 43 1.18 1.30 -3.86
C LEU A 43 1.85 0.07 -4.49
N GLU A 44 2.76 0.26 -5.46
CA GLU A 44 3.57 -0.84 -6.01
C GLU A 44 4.48 -1.46 -4.94
N ILE A 45 5.17 -0.63 -4.14
CA ILE A 45 6.06 -1.09 -3.07
C ILE A 45 5.26 -1.86 -2.02
N ILE A 46 4.11 -1.34 -1.59
CA ILE A 46 3.22 -1.99 -0.63
C ILE A 46 2.79 -3.37 -1.15
N GLY A 47 2.37 -3.46 -2.42
CA GLY A 47 1.94 -4.74 -3.02
C GLY A 47 3.08 -5.76 -3.14
N GLU A 48 4.27 -5.33 -3.54
CA GLU A 48 5.45 -6.21 -3.62
C GLU A 48 5.88 -6.70 -2.24
N ALA A 49 5.94 -5.81 -1.24
CA ALA A 49 6.28 -6.16 0.13
C ALA A 49 5.26 -7.12 0.74
N MET A 50 3.96 -6.89 0.51
CA MET A 50 2.90 -7.81 0.95
C MET A 50 3.06 -9.19 0.32
N ASN A 51 3.29 -9.26 -1.00
CA ASN A 51 3.51 -10.53 -1.70
C ASN A 51 4.70 -11.32 -1.10
N ARG A 52 5.82 -10.63 -0.84
CA ARG A 52 7.00 -11.26 -0.22
C ARG A 52 6.76 -11.70 1.22
N ALA A 53 6.01 -10.92 2.00
CA ALA A 53 5.64 -11.27 3.36
C ALA A 53 4.77 -12.54 3.38
N LEU A 54 3.74 -12.62 2.54
CA LEU A 54 2.85 -13.78 2.43
C LEU A 54 3.58 -15.04 1.97
N ASN A 55 4.53 -14.94 1.02
CA ASN A 55 5.33 -16.09 0.59
C ASN A 55 6.18 -16.69 1.72
N LEU A 56 6.61 -15.86 2.68
CA LEU A 56 7.41 -16.30 3.84
C LEU A 56 6.56 -16.66 5.06
N CYS A 57 5.36 -16.09 5.16
CA CYS A 57 4.43 -16.24 6.27
C CYS A 57 2.99 -16.29 5.72
N PRO A 58 2.55 -17.44 5.17
CA PRO A 58 1.23 -17.55 4.55
C PRO A 58 0.05 -17.30 5.50
N ASP A 59 0.25 -17.57 6.80
CA ASP A 59 -0.75 -17.36 7.84
C ASP A 59 -0.83 -15.91 8.35
N LEU A 60 -0.13 -14.98 7.69
CA LEU A 60 -0.19 -13.55 8.03
C LEU A 60 -1.61 -13.02 7.77
N ASN A 61 -2.32 -12.72 8.86
CA ASN A 61 -3.70 -12.27 8.80
C ASN A 61 -3.79 -10.76 8.57
N ILE A 62 -3.84 -10.35 7.30
CA ILE A 62 -4.05 -8.97 6.85
C ILE A 62 -5.32 -8.91 6.02
N THR A 63 -6.18 -7.93 6.30
CA THR A 63 -7.42 -7.76 5.55
C THR A 63 -7.08 -7.44 4.09
N ASN A 64 -7.73 -8.13 3.16
CA ASN A 64 -7.56 -7.93 1.72
C ASN A 64 -6.12 -8.09 1.21
N ALA A 65 -5.26 -8.87 1.89
CA ALA A 65 -3.86 -9.07 1.52
C ALA A 65 -3.66 -9.42 0.03
N ARG A 66 -4.52 -10.29 -0.50
CA ARG A 66 -4.51 -10.64 -1.93
C ARG A 66 -4.82 -9.46 -2.84
N GLN A 67 -5.84 -8.67 -2.51
CA GLN A 67 -6.21 -7.47 -3.29
C GLN A 67 -5.10 -6.40 -3.25
N ILE A 68 -4.34 -6.31 -2.16
CA ILE A 68 -3.18 -5.41 -2.07
C ILE A 68 -2.12 -5.80 -3.12
N VAL A 69 -1.83 -7.11 -3.24
CA VAL A 69 -0.92 -7.63 -4.28
C VAL A 69 -1.49 -7.38 -5.69
N ASP A 70 -2.79 -7.62 -5.88
CA ASP A 70 -3.43 -7.42 -7.18
C ASP A 70 -3.51 -5.93 -7.59
N THR A 71 -3.61 -5.01 -6.62
CA THR A 71 -3.55 -3.56 -6.85
C THR A 71 -2.22 -3.17 -7.48
N ARG A 72 -1.09 -3.70 -7.00
CA ARG A 72 0.22 -3.47 -7.61
C ARG A 72 0.25 -3.93 -9.06
N ASN A 73 -0.34 -5.09 -9.38
CA ASN A 73 -0.41 -5.57 -10.77
C ASN A 73 -1.25 -4.65 -11.65
N TRP A 74 -2.38 -4.16 -11.14
CA TRP A 74 -3.21 -3.19 -11.84
C TRP A 74 -2.47 -1.88 -12.13
N VAL A 75 -1.80 -1.30 -11.12
CA VAL A 75 -1.05 -0.04 -11.25
C VAL A 75 0.06 -0.11 -12.30
N ILE A 76 0.84 -1.21 -12.34
CA ILE A 76 1.98 -1.31 -13.28
C ILE A 76 1.60 -1.79 -14.68
N HIS A 77 0.58 -2.64 -14.83
CA HIS A 77 0.27 -3.30 -16.11
C HIS A 77 -0.92 -2.68 -16.83
N ALA A 78 -1.86 -2.08 -16.10
CA ALA A 78 -3.03 -1.41 -16.65
C ALA A 78 -2.96 0.10 -16.40
N TYR A 79 -1.76 0.68 -16.54
CA TYR A 79 -1.49 2.09 -16.22
C TYR A 79 -2.36 3.07 -17.01
N ASP A 80 -2.87 2.66 -18.17
CA ASP A 80 -3.82 3.40 -19.01
C ASP A 80 -5.25 3.38 -18.46
N LYS A 81 -5.55 2.43 -17.57
CA LYS A 81 -6.84 2.22 -16.90
C LYS A 81 -6.77 2.53 -15.40
N VAL A 82 -5.67 3.12 -14.92
CA VAL A 82 -5.57 3.59 -13.53
C VAL A 82 -6.47 4.80 -13.37
N ASP A 83 -7.45 4.67 -12.49
CA ASP A 83 -8.46 5.70 -12.23
C ASP A 83 -8.17 6.42 -10.91
N ASP A 84 -8.14 7.74 -10.98
CA ASP A 84 -7.81 8.62 -9.86
C ASP A 84 -8.77 8.46 -8.66
N VAL A 85 -10.05 8.22 -8.92
CA VAL A 85 -11.06 8.01 -7.88
C VAL A 85 -10.83 6.67 -7.19
N VAL A 86 -10.46 5.63 -7.94
CA VAL A 86 -10.15 4.30 -7.38
C VAL A 86 -8.89 4.37 -6.51
N ILE A 87 -7.81 4.96 -7.01
CA ILE A 87 -6.58 5.18 -6.21
C ILE A 87 -6.91 5.99 -4.95
N TRP A 88 -7.70 7.05 -5.09
CA TRP A 88 -8.09 7.87 -3.95
C TRP A 88 -8.89 7.08 -2.91
N ALA A 89 -9.79 6.20 -3.34
CA ALA A 89 -10.55 5.33 -2.45
C ALA A 89 -9.64 4.33 -1.71
N ILE A 90 -8.67 3.74 -2.41
CA ILE A 90 -7.64 2.86 -1.81
C ILE A 90 -6.90 3.61 -0.71
N ILE A 91 -6.33 4.78 -1.02
CA ILE A 91 -5.53 5.49 -0.04
C ILE A 91 -6.38 6.01 1.12
N SER A 92 -7.61 6.49 0.86
CA SER A 92 -8.46 7.12 1.86
C SER A 92 -9.19 6.15 2.78
N LYS A 93 -9.57 4.97 2.28
CA LYS A 93 -10.39 4.00 3.01
C LYS A 93 -9.62 2.76 3.45
N HIS A 94 -8.75 2.23 2.59
CA HIS A 94 -8.14 0.92 2.80
C HIS A 94 -6.77 1.02 3.48
N LEU A 95 -5.93 2.00 3.11
CA LEU A 95 -4.62 2.16 3.74
C LEU A 95 -4.65 2.44 5.26
N PRO A 96 -5.61 3.20 5.83
CA PRO A 96 -5.67 3.36 7.28
C PRO A 96 -5.90 2.04 8.03
N ILE A 97 -6.66 1.12 7.43
CA ILE A 97 -6.89 -0.22 7.97
C ILE A 97 -5.59 -1.01 7.91
N LEU A 98 -4.96 -1.07 6.73
CA LEU A 98 -3.67 -1.74 6.54
C LEU A 98 -2.62 -1.22 7.52
N LYS A 99 -2.50 0.11 7.69
CA LYS A 99 -1.57 0.74 8.63
C LYS A 99 -1.72 0.17 10.05
N LYS A 100 -2.96 0.07 10.51
CA LYS A 100 -3.28 -0.46 11.84
C LYS A 100 -2.89 -1.92 11.97
N GLU A 101 -3.20 -2.73 10.97
CA GLU A 101 -2.88 -4.16 10.97
C GLU A 101 -1.36 -4.40 10.94
N ILE A 102 -0.63 -3.65 10.11
CA ILE A 102 0.84 -3.71 10.06
C ILE A 102 1.46 -3.29 11.39
N GLY A 103 0.96 -2.22 12.02
CA GLY A 103 1.38 -1.82 13.36
C GLY A 103 1.21 -2.94 14.38
N ASN A 104 0.01 -3.52 14.44
CA ASN A 104 -0.27 -4.64 15.34
C ASN A 104 0.65 -5.84 15.08
N CYS A 105 1.00 -6.14 13.82
CA CYS A 105 1.93 -7.22 13.50
C CYS A 105 3.37 -6.92 13.95
N LEU A 106 3.80 -5.67 13.91
CA LEU A 106 5.16 -5.26 14.28
C LEU A 106 5.36 -5.13 15.79
N ASP A 107 4.29 -4.87 16.54
CA ASP A 107 4.30 -4.78 18.00
C ASP A 107 4.28 -6.16 18.70
N LEU A 108 4.25 -7.26 17.93
CA LEU A 108 4.32 -8.68 18.37
C LEU A 108 5.71 -9.30 18.20
#